data_AF-W5MPW3-F1
#
_entry.id   AF-W5MPW3-F1
#
_cell.length_a   1.000
_cell.length_b   1.000
_cell.length_c   1.000
_cell.angle_alpha   90.00
_cell.angle_beta   90.00
_cell.angle_gamma   90.00
#
_symmetry.space_group_name_H-M   'P 1'
#
loop_
_entity.id
_entity.type
_entity.pdbx_description
1 polymer ?
#
loop_
_entity_poly.entity_id
_entity_poly.type
_entity_poly.pdbx_seq_one_letter_code
_entity_poly.pdbx_strand_id
1 'polypeptide(L)'
;RVVGEIAFQLDRRILSYVFSGQTRLYGFTVFNIPDKIIQVSTNLVSGKVDHGFRAHMTHRYFDLMEKLRKLGYSMTLHPHFTEFIVNSYGILKQRPEAYSTEDRSYSDPEILRKLVIDMVPSNLLKDILRLFSCLCYMAKQDGKPLFIW
;
A
#
# COMPACT_ATOMS: atom_id res chain seq x y z
N ARG A 1 8.67 13.84 2.37
CA ARG A 1 7.23 13.54 2.45
C ARG A 1 6.73 12.68 1.29
N VAL A 2 7.06 12.99 0.02
CA VAL A 2 6.67 12.16 -1.15
C VAL A 2 7.02 10.68 -0.97
N VAL A 3 8.21 10.38 -0.44
CA VAL A 3 8.67 9.00 -0.17
C VAL A 3 7.77 8.28 0.86
N GLY A 4 7.38 8.98 1.93
CA GLY A 4 6.44 8.45 2.93
C GLY A 4 5.03 8.28 2.36
N GLU A 5 4.61 9.19 1.48
CA GLU A 5 3.33 9.08 0.78
C GLU A 5 3.26 7.85 -0.12
N ILE A 6 4.32 7.53 -0.86
CA ILE A 6 4.39 6.32 -1.70
C ILE A 6 4.16 5.06 -0.85
N ALA A 7 4.86 4.95 0.28
CA ALA A 7 4.71 3.82 1.20
C ALA A 7 3.30 3.74 1.78
N PHE A 8 2.76 4.87 2.24
CA PHE A 8 1.42 4.96 2.81
C PHE A 8 0.32 4.56 1.81
N GLN A 9 0.39 5.08 0.59
CA GLN A 9 -0.60 4.81 -0.46
C GLN A 9 -0.56 3.35 -0.91
N LEU A 10 0.63 2.75 -0.98
CA LEU A 10 0.76 1.33 -1.30
C LEU A 10 0.06 0.47 -0.24
N ASP A 11 0.35 0.69 1.04
CA ASP A 11 -0.24 -0.07 2.15
C ASP A 11 -1.77 0.07 2.16
N ARG A 12 -2.27 1.30 1.99
CA ARG A 12 -3.71 1.57 1.91
C ARG A 12 -4.39 0.84 0.76
N ARG A 13 -3.76 0.78 -0.42
CA ARG A 13 -4.31 0.06 -1.58
C ARG A 13 -4.28 -1.44 -1.39
N ILE A 14 -3.20 -2.00 -0.83
CA ILE A 14 -3.12 -3.43 -0.51
C ILE A 14 -4.26 -3.80 0.45
N LEU A 15 -4.42 -3.04 1.53
CA LEU A 15 -5.47 -3.26 2.51
C LEU A 15 -6.87 -3.12 1.88
N SER A 16 -7.11 -2.07 1.09
CA SER A 16 -8.40 -1.87 0.42
C SER A 16 -8.71 -2.97 -0.61
N TYR A 17 -7.70 -3.52 -1.28
CA TYR A 17 -7.88 -4.59 -2.25
C TYR A 17 -8.27 -5.91 -1.58
N VAL A 18 -7.63 -6.24 -0.46
CA VAL A 18 -7.90 -7.48 0.28
C VAL A 18 -9.23 -7.38 1.02
N PHE A 19 -9.49 -6.26 1.69
CA PHE A 19 -10.68 -6.05 2.53
C PHE A 19 -11.75 -5.18 1.84
N SER A 20 -12.06 -5.46 0.57
CA SER A 20 -12.91 -4.62 -0.31
C SER A 20 -14.38 -4.45 0.09
N GLY A 21 -14.77 -4.84 1.31
CA GLY A 21 -16.10 -4.62 1.90
C GLY A 21 -16.07 -4.13 3.34
N GLN A 22 -14.89 -3.86 3.91
CA GLN A 22 -14.74 -3.36 5.27
C GLN A 22 -14.61 -1.83 5.26
N THR A 23 -15.51 -1.15 5.96
CA THR A 23 -15.55 0.32 6.00
C THR A 23 -14.49 0.91 6.94
N ARG A 24 -14.00 0.14 7.90
CA ARG A 24 -13.05 0.57 8.93
C ARG A 24 -11.95 -0.47 9.10
N LEU A 25 -10.71 -0.06 8.79
CA LEU A 25 -9.51 -0.91 8.86
C LEU A 25 -8.58 -0.46 10.00
N TYR A 26 -9.15 -0.11 11.17
CA TYR A 26 -8.37 0.36 12.31
C TYR A 26 -7.45 -0.74 12.86
N GLY A 27 -6.16 -0.42 12.96
CA GLY A 27 -5.13 -1.37 13.39
C GLY A 27 -4.82 -2.47 12.37
N PHE A 28 -5.23 -2.28 11.10
CA PHE A 28 -4.82 -3.16 10.01
C PHE A 28 -3.52 -2.61 9.44
N THR A 29 -2.54 -3.50 9.29
CA THR A 29 -1.27 -3.24 8.63
C THR A 29 -1.07 -4.30 7.57
N VAL A 30 -0.20 -4.07 6.58
CA VAL A 30 0.07 -5.11 5.57
C VAL A 30 0.66 -6.37 6.22
N PHE A 31 1.41 -6.19 7.31
CA PHE A 31 1.98 -7.29 8.09
C PHE A 31 0.92 -8.22 8.71
N ASN A 32 -0.15 -7.65 9.27
CA ASN A 32 -1.15 -8.42 10.01
C ASN A 32 -2.34 -8.87 9.17
N ILE A 33 -2.29 -8.74 7.84
CA ILE A 33 -3.39 -9.15 6.95
C ILE A 33 -3.86 -10.59 7.20
N PRO A 34 -2.99 -11.60 7.32
CA PRO A 34 -3.44 -12.98 7.58
C PRO A 34 -4.27 -13.10 8.86
N ASP A 35 -3.82 -12.49 9.95
CA ASP A 35 -4.54 -12.48 11.23
C ASP A 35 -5.86 -11.72 11.11
N LYS A 36 -5.85 -10.59 10.40
CA LYS A 36 -7.05 -9.80 10.16
C LYS A 36 -8.09 -10.54 9.32
N ILE A 37 -7.68 -11.36 8.35
CA ILE A 37 -8.61 -12.22 7.59
C ILE A 37 -9.31 -13.21 8.53
N ILE A 38 -8.57 -13.83 9.48
CA ILE A 38 -9.16 -14.73 10.47
C ILE A 38 -10.14 -13.96 11.37
N GLN A 39 -9.73 -12.79 11.85
CA GLN A 39 -10.54 -11.95 12.72
C GLN A 39 -11.86 -11.53 12.05
N VAL A 40 -11.83 -11.04 10.81
CA VAL A 40 -13.05 -10.54 10.13
C VAL A 40 -13.96 -11.66 9.62
N SER A 41 -13.42 -12.87 9.43
CA SER A 41 -14.21 -14.04 9.02
C SER A 41 -14.80 -14.81 10.19
N THR A 42 -14.47 -14.43 11.43
CA THR A 42 -15.01 -15.07 12.64
C THR A 42 -16.05 -14.17 13.28
N ASN A 43 -17.26 -14.69 13.46
CA ASN A 43 -18.30 -13.95 14.18
C ASN A 43 -17.92 -13.83 15.66
N LEU A 44 -17.80 -12.60 16.17
CA LEU A 44 -17.37 -12.33 17.55
C LEU A 44 -18.35 -12.85 18.62
N VAL A 45 -19.63 -12.99 18.28
CA VAL A 45 -20.68 -13.39 19.22
C VAL A 45 -20.87 -14.91 19.21
N SER A 46 -20.89 -15.53 18.04
CA SER A 46 -21.14 -16.98 17.92
C SER A 46 -19.87 -17.82 17.81
N GLY A 47 -18.70 -17.21 17.59
CA GLY A 47 -17.44 -17.91 17.31
C GLY A 47 -17.43 -18.66 15.97
N LYS A 48 -18.53 -18.61 15.20
CA LYS A 48 -18.66 -19.32 13.94
C LYS A 48 -17.81 -18.64 12.87
N VAL A 49 -17.03 -19.45 12.16
CA VAL A 49 -16.19 -19.01 11.05
C VAL A 49 -16.98 -19.09 9.74
N ASP A 50 -16.98 -18.00 8.98
CA ASP A 50 -17.38 -18.01 7.58
C ASP A 50 -16.20 -18.50 6.73
N HIS A 51 -16.18 -19.82 6.48
CA HIS A 51 -15.11 -20.46 5.70
C HIS A 51 -15.06 -19.99 4.25
N GLY A 52 -16.22 -19.67 3.64
CA GLY A 52 -16.28 -19.20 2.26
C GLY A 52 -15.69 -17.79 2.13
N PHE A 53 -16.09 -16.90 3.02
CA PHE A 53 -15.55 -15.55 3.10
C PHE A 53 -14.05 -15.57 3.42
N ARG A 54 -13.61 -16.38 4.40
CA ARG A 54 -12.20 -16.54 4.75
C ARG A 54 -11.36 -17.01 3.56
N ALA A 55 -11.81 -18.06 2.86
CA ALA A 55 -11.10 -18.61 1.71
C ALA A 55 -11.00 -17.58 0.58
N HIS A 56 -12.08 -16.84 0.31
CA HIS A 56 -12.10 -15.79 -0.70
C HIS A 56 -11.06 -14.69 -0.41
N MET A 57 -11.02 -14.15 0.80
CA MET A 57 -10.06 -13.12 1.18
C MET A 57 -8.62 -13.62 1.16
N THR A 58 -8.41 -14.84 1.63
CA THR A 58 -7.10 -15.50 1.63
C THR A 58 -6.58 -15.65 0.20
N HIS A 59 -7.43 -16.11 -0.71
CA HIS A 59 -7.09 -16.22 -2.13
C HIS A 59 -6.73 -14.85 -2.74
N ARG A 60 -7.54 -13.82 -2.50
CA ARG A 60 -7.24 -12.45 -2.98
C ARG A 60 -5.92 -11.93 -2.46
N TYR A 61 -5.63 -12.15 -1.18
CA TYR A 61 -4.37 -11.75 -0.57
C TYR A 61 -3.19 -12.45 -1.23
N PHE A 62 -3.23 -13.77 -1.38
CA PHE A 62 -2.13 -14.52 -2.00
C PHE A 62 -1.93 -14.17 -3.47
N ASP A 63 -3.00 -14.04 -4.25
CA ASP A 63 -2.92 -13.64 -5.66
C ASP A 63 -2.29 -12.24 -5.81
N LEU A 64 -2.72 -11.27 -4.99
CA LEU A 64 -2.12 -9.94 -4.97
C LEU A 64 -0.64 -10.01 -4.58
N MET A 65 -0.32 -10.71 -3.50
CA MET A 65 1.04 -10.79 -2.99
C MET A 65 1.98 -11.50 -3.96
N GLU A 66 1.50 -12.49 -4.71
CA GLU A 66 2.30 -13.12 -5.78
C GLU A 66 2.63 -12.12 -6.89
N LYS A 67 1.66 -11.29 -7.30
CA LYS A 67 1.88 -10.23 -8.31
C LYS A 67 2.88 -9.19 -7.81
N LEU A 68 2.75 -8.73 -6.57
CA LEU A 68 3.69 -7.77 -5.98
C LEU A 68 5.09 -8.39 -5.80
N ARG A 69 5.18 -9.67 -5.44
CA ARG A 69 6.46 -10.39 -5.35
C ARG A 69 7.20 -10.42 -6.68
N LYS A 70 6.50 -10.56 -7.81
CA LYS A 70 7.10 -10.48 -9.16
C LYS A 70 7.70 -9.11 -9.46
N LEU A 71 7.20 -8.05 -8.81
CA LEU A 71 7.76 -6.69 -8.86
C LEU A 71 8.89 -6.46 -7.85
N GLY A 72 9.23 -7.47 -7.06
CA GLY A 72 10.28 -7.42 -6.04
C GLY A 72 9.79 -7.06 -4.63
N TYR A 73 8.48 -7.06 -4.38
CA TYR A 73 7.93 -6.86 -3.03
C TYR A 73 8.24 -8.06 -2.13
N SER A 74 8.67 -7.81 -0.91
CA SER A 74 8.98 -8.81 0.11
C SER A 74 7.98 -8.71 1.25
N MET A 75 7.20 -9.78 1.47
CA MET A 75 6.18 -9.83 2.51
C MET A 75 6.76 -9.84 3.93
N THR A 76 8.05 -10.13 4.09
CA THR A 76 8.72 -10.14 5.40
C THR A 76 9.42 -8.81 5.71
N LEU A 77 9.94 -8.13 4.68
CA LEU A 77 10.70 -6.89 4.84
C LEU A 77 9.81 -5.67 4.66
N HIS A 78 9.04 -5.63 3.57
CA HIS A 78 8.41 -4.39 3.12
C HIS A 78 7.26 -3.89 4.00
N PRO A 79 6.46 -4.72 4.67
CA PRO A 79 5.47 -4.20 5.61
C PRO A 79 6.06 -3.41 6.79
N HIS A 80 7.20 -3.84 7.34
CA HIS A 80 7.90 -3.09 8.39
C HIS A 80 8.66 -1.90 7.81
N PHE A 81 9.17 -2.05 6.59
CA PHE A 81 9.86 -0.98 5.90
C PHE A 81 8.93 0.18 5.56
N THR A 82 7.70 -0.07 5.08
CA THR A 82 6.73 0.99 4.77
C THR A 82 6.37 1.77 6.02
N GLU A 83 6.14 1.09 7.15
CA GLU A 83 5.91 1.72 8.46
C GLU A 83 7.10 2.61 8.88
N PHE A 84 8.32 2.09 8.79
CA PHE A 84 9.54 2.86 9.07
C PHE A 84 9.66 4.10 8.18
N ILE A 85 9.39 3.97 6.89
CA ILE A 85 9.48 5.07 5.91
C ILE A 85 8.41 6.13 6.17
N VAL A 86 7.16 5.72 6.47
CA VAL A 86 6.09 6.64 6.84
C VAL A 86 6.45 7.43 8.09
N ASN A 87 6.97 6.74 9.12
CA ASN A 87 7.37 7.38 10.37
C ASN A 87 8.58 8.31 10.19
N SER A 88 9.52 7.98 9.30
CA SER A 88 10.74 8.75 9.07
C SER A 88 10.53 9.96 8.15
N TYR A 89 9.78 9.80 7.06
CA TYR A 89 9.63 10.82 6.01
C TYR A 89 8.31 11.59 6.07
N GLY A 90 7.35 11.11 6.87
CA GLY A 90 6.00 11.64 6.98
C GLY A 90 5.16 11.49 5.71
N ILE A 91 3.84 11.63 5.85
CA ILE A 91 2.86 11.62 4.74
C ILE A 91 2.50 13.04 4.31
N LEU A 92 1.97 13.17 3.10
CA LEU A 92 1.39 14.42 2.62
C LEU A 92 -0.01 14.58 3.22
N LYS A 93 -0.16 15.54 4.16
CA LYS A 93 -1.43 15.76 4.87
C LYS A 93 -2.46 16.57 4.09
N GLN A 94 -2.04 17.25 3.02
CA GLN A 94 -2.87 18.18 2.25
C GLN A 94 -2.62 17.98 0.77
N ARG A 95 -3.71 17.98 0.01
CA ARG A 95 -3.66 18.03 -1.45
C ARG A 95 -2.96 19.32 -1.87
N PRO A 96 -1.94 19.26 -2.75
CA PRO A 96 -1.37 20.45 -3.37
C PRO A 96 -2.48 21.27 -4.00
N GLU A 97 -2.31 22.60 -4.01
CA GLU A 97 -3.27 23.47 -4.66
C GLU A 97 -3.52 23.01 -6.10
N ALA A 98 -4.79 22.97 -6.50
CA ALA A 98 -5.16 22.54 -7.85
C ALA A 98 -4.39 23.37 -8.88
N TYR A 99 -3.83 22.71 -9.90
CA TYR A 99 -3.01 23.32 -10.96
C TYR A 99 -1.61 23.80 -10.55
N SER A 100 -1.17 23.54 -9.33
CA SER A 100 0.23 23.75 -8.93
C SER A 100 1.19 22.87 -9.74
N THR A 101 2.45 23.30 -9.84
CA THR A 101 3.53 22.48 -10.41
C THR A 101 3.71 21.17 -9.64
N GLU A 102 3.39 21.14 -8.35
CA GLU A 102 3.41 19.95 -7.50
C GLU A 102 2.30 18.96 -7.87
N ASP A 103 1.08 19.41 -8.12
CA ASP A 103 -0.07 18.57 -8.53
C ASP A 103 0.21 17.83 -9.87
N ARG A 104 0.81 18.53 -10.83
CA ARG A 104 1.26 17.92 -12.11
C ARG A 104 2.42 16.95 -11.90
N SER A 105 3.37 17.30 -11.03
CA SER A 105 4.55 16.48 -10.76
C SER A 105 4.20 15.17 -10.04
N TYR A 106 3.17 15.17 -9.18
CA TYR A 106 2.70 13.99 -8.48
C TYR A 106 1.77 13.10 -9.32
N SER A 107 1.28 13.62 -10.44
CA SER A 107 0.47 12.86 -11.39
C SER A 107 1.31 12.08 -12.40
N ASP A 108 2.58 12.46 -12.59
CA ASP A 108 3.51 11.80 -13.53
C ASP A 108 4.44 10.80 -12.80
N PRO A 109 4.35 9.49 -13.10
CA PRO A 109 5.21 8.47 -12.52
C PRO A 109 6.71 8.69 -12.79
N GLU A 110 7.09 9.24 -13.94
CA GLU A 110 8.51 9.41 -14.29
C GLU A 110 9.13 10.58 -13.51
N ILE A 111 8.37 11.66 -13.31
CA ILE A 111 8.78 12.78 -12.46
C ILE A 111 8.93 12.32 -11.01
N LEU A 112 7.95 11.57 -10.50
CA LEU A 112 8.02 11.00 -9.14
C LEU A 112 9.22 10.08 -8.96
N ARG A 113 9.51 9.23 -9.96
CA ARG A 113 10.69 8.35 -9.94
C ARG A 113 11.98 9.15 -9.81
N LYS A 114 12.12 10.25 -10.58
CA LYS A 114 13.30 11.12 -10.50
C LYS A 114 13.42 11.78 -9.12
N LEU A 115 12.33 12.32 -8.59
CA LEU A 115 12.30 12.91 -7.25
C LEU A 115 12.69 11.91 -6.15
N VAL A 116 12.27 10.65 -6.27
CA VAL A 116 12.67 9.57 -5.35
C VAL A 116 14.17 9.32 -5.42
N ILE A 117 14.75 9.26 -6.62
CA ILE A 117 16.20 9.05 -6.81
C ILE A 117 17.01 10.20 -6.19
N ASP A 118 16.53 11.43 -6.33
CA ASP A 118 17.24 12.62 -5.83
C ASP A 118 17.12 12.78 -4.30
N MET A 119 16.03 12.32 -3.68
CA MET A 119 15.76 12.51 -2.24
C MET A 119 16.17 11.35 -1.33
N VAL A 120 16.26 10.12 -1.86
CA VAL A 120 16.42 8.92 -1.03
C VAL A 120 17.89 8.48 -0.98
N PRO A 121 18.45 8.22 0.21
CA PRO A 121 19.83 7.72 0.31
C PRO A 121 19.95 6.34 -0.34
N SER A 122 21.13 6.06 -0.90
CA SER A 122 21.37 4.88 -1.75
C SER A 122 21.09 3.54 -1.06
N ASN A 123 21.21 3.47 0.26
CA ASN A 123 20.89 2.28 1.07
C ASN A 123 19.39 1.96 1.09
N LEU A 124 18.51 2.95 0.92
CA LEU A 124 17.04 2.78 0.94
C LEU A 124 16.44 2.78 -0.47
N LEU A 125 17.15 3.37 -1.44
CA LEU A 125 16.64 3.63 -2.78
C LEU A 125 16.08 2.39 -3.48
N LYS A 126 16.78 1.25 -3.37
CA LYS A 126 16.37 -0.01 -4.01
C LYS A 126 14.99 -0.46 -3.55
N ASP A 127 14.73 -0.41 -2.24
CA ASP A 127 13.45 -0.85 -1.69
C ASP A 127 12.35 0.18 -1.91
N ILE A 128 12.65 1.48 -1.84
CA ILE A 128 11.67 2.52 -2.22
C ILE A 128 11.25 2.39 -3.68
N LEU A 129 12.18 2.15 -4.61
CA LEU A 129 11.83 1.96 -6.03
C LEU A 129 10.95 0.73 -6.24
N ARG A 130 11.14 -0.34 -5.48
CA ARG A 130 10.24 -1.52 -5.50
C ARG A 130 8.84 -1.16 -5.01
N LEU A 131 8.73 -0.43 -3.89
CA LEU A 131 7.44 0.06 -3.39
C LEU A 131 6.76 0.95 -4.44
N PHE A 132 7.51 1.85 -5.08
CA PHE A 132 7.00 2.72 -6.13
C PHE A 132 6.48 1.93 -7.33
N SER A 133 7.23 0.93 -7.82
CA SER A 133 6.76 0.03 -8.88
C SER A 133 5.48 -0.72 -8.49
N CYS A 134 5.37 -1.16 -7.23
CA CYS A 134 4.17 -1.79 -6.71
C CYS A 134 2.98 -0.81 -6.67
N LEU A 135 3.21 0.44 -6.25
CA LEU A 135 2.17 1.47 -6.23
C LEU A 135 1.68 1.79 -7.65
N CYS A 136 2.58 1.95 -8.62
CA CYS A 136 2.23 2.15 -10.02
C CYS A 136 1.41 0.98 -10.58
N TYR A 137 1.79 -0.25 -10.24
CA TYR A 137 1.02 -1.43 -10.61
C TYR A 137 -0.40 -1.37 -10.02
N MET A 138 -0.53 -1.11 -8.71
CA MET A 138 -1.82 -1.00 -8.04
C MET A 138 -2.70 0.13 -8.61
N ALA A 139 -2.10 1.28 -8.90
CA ALA A 139 -2.78 2.42 -9.53
C ALA A 139 -3.30 2.11 -10.93
N LYS A 140 -2.54 1.33 -11.71
CA LYS A 140 -3.01 0.85 -13.01
C LYS A 140 -4.14 -0.18 -12.87
N GLN A 141 -4.11 -1.02 -11.83
CA GLN A 141 -5.14 -2.04 -11.60
C GLN A 141 -6.47 -1.44 -11.12
N ASP A 142 -6.44 -0.42 -10.26
CA ASP A 142 -7.66 0.21 -9.73
C ASP A 142 -8.13 1.45 -10.50
N GLY A 143 -7.34 1.92 -11.48
CA GLY A 143 -7.65 3.07 -12.31
C GLY A 143 -7.60 4.42 -11.58
N LYS A 144 -6.98 4.48 -10.39
CA LYS A 144 -6.89 5.69 -9.56
C LYS A 144 -5.54 6.41 -9.72
N PRO A 145 -5.48 7.74 -9.52
CA PRO A 145 -4.20 8.48 -9.50
C PRO A 145 -3.28 7.95 -8.41
N LEU A 146 -1.95 8.06 -8.55
CA LEU A 146 -0.97 7.49 -7.61
C LEU A 146 -1.21 7.91 -6.15
N PHE A 147 -1.49 9.19 -5.91
CA PHE A 147 -1.84 9.71 -4.58
C PHE A 147 -3.34 9.98 -4.50
N ILE A 148 -3.96 9.43 -3.47
CA ILE A 148 -5.39 9.57 -3.17
C ILE A 148 -5.51 10.38 -1.89
N TRP A 149 -6.16 11.53 -1.96
CA TRP A 149 -6.34 12.48 -0.86
C TRP A 149 -7.53 12.15 0.01
#